data_AF-A0A2E3WHK8-F1
#
_entry.id   AF-A0A2E3WHK8-F1
#
_cell.length_a   1.000
_cell.length_b   1.000
_cell.length_c   1.000
_cell.angle_alpha   90.00
_cell.angle_beta   90.00
_cell.angle_gamma   90.00
#
_symmetry.space_group_name_H-M   'P 1'
#
loop_
_entity.id
_entity.type
_entity.pdbx_description
1 polymer ?
#
loop_
_entity_poly.entity_id
_entity_poly.type
_entity_poly.pdbx_seq_one_letter_code
_entity_poly.pdbx_strand_id
1 'polypeptide(L)'
;KNEYLVQYIARHSIDAIDEGYAWKFDEELNDRMHWTGDLADDLRSLTCKCALIYGENSESFGPKSAQYMKELQPALDVHELADAQHHLFLDQPLAFMELLSSILADWR
;
A
#
# COMPACT_ATOMS: atom_id res chain seq x y z
N LYS A 1 -15.16 -10.61 9.23
CA LYS A 1 -15.13 -10.33 7.77
C LYS A 1 -13.80 -10.85 7.24
N ASN A 2 -13.72 -11.37 6.01
CA ASN A 2 -12.47 -11.82 5.35
C ASN A 2 -11.68 -12.96 6.04
N GLU A 3 -12.35 -13.84 6.81
CA GLU A 3 -11.68 -14.93 7.55
C GLU A 3 -10.84 -15.84 6.64
N TYR A 4 -11.36 -16.17 5.45
CA TYR A 4 -10.61 -16.92 4.44
C TYR A 4 -9.26 -16.26 4.10
N LEU A 5 -9.22 -14.94 3.90
CA LEU A 5 -7.98 -14.22 3.57
C LEU A 5 -7.00 -14.24 4.74
N VAL A 6 -7.46 -13.99 5.96
CA VAL A 6 -6.62 -14.04 7.17
C VAL A 6 -6.01 -15.43 7.35
N GLN A 7 -6.83 -16.46 7.20
CA GLN A 7 -6.43 -17.86 7.29
C GLN A 7 -5.46 -18.27 6.18
N TYR A 8 -5.65 -17.73 4.97
CA TYR A 8 -4.74 -17.93 3.85
C TYR A 8 -3.39 -17.27 4.13
N ILE A 9 -3.37 -15.99 4.49
CA ILE A 9 -2.13 -15.26 4.82
C ILE A 9 -1.35 -15.99 5.91
N ALA A 10 -2.00 -16.33 7.03
CA ALA A 10 -1.33 -17.03 8.14
C ALA A 10 -0.64 -18.35 7.71
N ARG A 11 -1.32 -19.18 6.90
CA ARG A 11 -0.76 -20.45 6.41
C ARG A 11 0.36 -20.24 5.38
N HIS A 12 0.33 -19.13 4.66
CA HIS A 12 1.28 -18.85 3.59
C HIS A 12 2.43 -17.93 4.02
N SER A 13 2.39 -17.33 5.21
CA SER A 13 3.44 -16.44 5.76
C SER A 13 4.58 -17.17 6.47
N ILE A 14 4.44 -18.47 6.71
CA ILE A 14 5.44 -19.31 7.38
C ILE A 14 5.88 -20.47 6.48
N ASP A 15 7.09 -20.98 6.70
CA ASP A 15 7.59 -22.23 6.13
C ASP A 15 7.96 -23.20 7.24
N ALA A 16 7.78 -24.50 6.97
CA ALA A 16 8.26 -25.56 7.84
C ALA A 16 9.77 -25.74 7.69
N ILE A 17 10.46 -25.85 8.81
CA ILE A 17 11.90 -26.13 8.93
C ILE A 17 12.10 -27.33 9.85
N ASP A 18 13.30 -27.91 9.88
CA ASP A 18 13.59 -29.14 10.64
C ASP A 18 13.17 -29.06 12.12
N GLU A 19 13.30 -27.87 12.74
CA GLU A 19 12.97 -27.65 14.16
C GLU A 19 11.67 -26.86 14.39
N GLY A 20 10.79 -26.71 13.38
CA GLY A 20 9.49 -26.05 13.56
C GLY A 20 9.06 -25.20 12.36
N TYR A 21 8.81 -23.92 12.60
CA TYR A 21 8.36 -22.96 11.58
C TYR A 21 9.20 -21.70 11.63
N ALA A 22 9.45 -21.11 10.47
CA ALA A 22 10.06 -19.80 10.32
C ALA A 22 9.13 -18.86 9.56
N TRP A 23 9.22 -17.56 9.85
CA TRP A 23 8.59 -16.54 9.02
C TRP A 23 9.28 -16.45 7.68
N LYS A 24 8.50 -16.23 6.62
CA LYS A 24 9.04 -15.96 5.28
C LYS A 24 9.54 -14.54 5.11
N PHE A 25 9.09 -13.62 5.96
CA PHE A 25 9.57 -12.25 5.98
C PHE A 25 10.77 -12.11 6.91
N ASP A 26 11.56 -11.08 6.64
CA ASP A 26 12.74 -10.73 7.45
C ASP A 26 12.32 -9.80 8.59
N GLU A 27 12.44 -10.26 9.83
CA GLU A 27 12.07 -9.49 11.03
C GLU A 27 12.96 -8.25 11.23
N GLU A 28 14.20 -8.29 10.75
CA GLU A 28 15.17 -7.18 10.89
C GLU A 28 15.09 -6.18 9.74
N LEU A 29 14.20 -6.40 8.76
CA LEU A 29 14.15 -5.61 7.54
C LEU A 29 14.06 -4.11 7.83
N ASN A 30 13.14 -3.72 8.72
CA ASN A 30 12.89 -2.31 9.03
C ASN A 30 14.07 -1.65 9.76
N ASP A 31 14.80 -2.38 10.61
CA ASP A 31 15.96 -1.86 11.33
C ASP A 31 17.16 -1.62 10.40
N ARG A 32 17.25 -2.40 9.33
CA ARG A 32 18.31 -2.30 8.32
C ARG A 32 17.95 -1.37 7.17
N MET A 33 16.68 -0.97 7.05
CA MET A 33 16.23 -0.08 5.98
C MET A 33 16.59 1.37 6.32
N HIS A 34 17.37 2.00 5.45
CA HIS A 34 17.71 3.41 5.55
C HIS A 34 17.07 4.17 4.40
N TRP A 35 16.37 5.25 4.71
CA TRP A 35 15.89 6.17 3.70
C TRP A 35 17.10 6.85 3.03
N THR A 36 17.18 6.72 1.72
CA THR A 36 18.23 7.37 0.92
C THR A 36 17.59 8.32 -0.07
N GLY A 37 18.24 9.46 -0.32
CA GLY A 37 17.74 10.47 -1.26
C GLY A 37 16.78 11.47 -0.62
N ASP A 38 16.15 12.29 -1.48
CA ASP A 38 15.12 13.25 -1.11
C ASP A 38 13.80 12.79 -1.73
N LEU A 39 12.97 12.13 -0.92
CA LEU A 39 11.70 11.56 -1.35
C LEU A 39 10.73 12.61 -1.91
N ALA A 40 10.82 13.86 -1.47
CA ALA A 40 9.97 14.93 -1.97
C ALA A 40 10.41 15.37 -3.37
N ASP A 41 11.71 15.51 -3.60
CA ASP A 41 12.26 15.78 -4.93
C ASP A 41 12.04 14.60 -5.89
N ASP A 42 12.18 13.37 -5.41
CA ASP A 42 11.88 12.16 -6.19
C ASP A 42 10.41 12.19 -6.68
N LEU A 43 9.45 12.47 -5.80
CA LEU A 43 8.04 12.58 -6.15
C LEU A 43 7.75 13.73 -7.14
N ARG A 44 8.38 14.91 -6.93
CA ARG A 44 8.27 16.05 -7.86
C ARG A 44 8.80 15.70 -9.25
N SER A 45 9.85 14.90 -9.32
CA SER A 45 10.53 14.55 -10.57
C SER A 45 9.77 13.56 -11.45
N LEU A 46 8.73 12.92 -10.93
CA LEU A 46 7.92 11.97 -11.71
C LEU A 46 7.29 12.66 -12.93
N THR A 47 7.52 12.08 -14.11
CA THR A 47 6.99 12.54 -15.40
C THR A 47 5.90 11.60 -15.96
N CYS A 48 5.68 10.46 -15.32
CA CYS A 48 4.65 9.50 -15.68
C CYS A 48 3.32 9.76 -14.97
N LYS A 49 2.24 9.14 -15.45
CA LYS A 49 0.97 9.10 -14.73
C LYS A 49 1.20 8.42 -13.37
N CYS A 50 0.76 9.06 -12.30
CA CYS A 50 0.94 8.59 -10.93
C CYS A 50 -0.39 8.71 -10.19
N ALA A 51 -0.78 7.66 -9.47
CA ALA A 51 -1.93 7.66 -8.60
C ALA A 51 -1.56 7.16 -7.20
N LEU A 52 -2.20 7.73 -6.18
CA LEU A 52 -2.14 7.32 -4.79
C LEU A 52 -3.51 6.77 -4.39
N ILE A 53 -3.54 5.55 -3.88
CA ILE A 53 -4.72 4.97 -3.23
C ILE A 53 -4.38 4.73 -1.76
N TYR A 54 -5.18 5.27 -0.84
CA TYR A 54 -5.00 5.03 0.59
C TYR A 54 -6.34 4.71 1.27
N GLY A 55 -6.31 4.02 2.41
CA GLY A 55 -7.52 3.68 3.16
C GLY A 55 -8.01 4.85 4.02
N GLU A 56 -9.31 5.12 3.99
CA GLU A 56 -9.99 6.18 4.76
C GLU A 56 -9.66 6.15 6.26
N ASN A 57 -9.53 4.95 6.83
CA ASN A 57 -9.34 4.75 8.26
C ASN A 57 -7.89 4.49 8.65
N SER A 58 -6.95 4.59 7.70
CA SER A 58 -5.55 4.24 7.87
C SER A 58 -4.90 5.03 9.02
N GLU A 59 -4.35 4.32 10.02
CA GLU A 59 -3.62 4.94 11.12
C GLU A 59 -2.24 5.47 10.72
N SER A 60 -1.62 4.89 9.68
CA SER A 60 -0.24 5.21 9.27
C SER A 60 -0.15 6.28 8.18
N PHE A 61 -1.27 6.59 7.54
CA PHE A 61 -1.35 7.52 6.41
C PHE A 61 -2.75 8.11 6.33
N GLY A 62 -2.90 9.41 6.07
CA GLY A 62 -4.21 10.04 6.01
C GLY A 62 -4.24 11.33 5.18
N PRO A 63 -5.34 12.09 5.25
CA PRO A 63 -5.62 13.21 4.35
C PRO A 63 -4.52 14.29 4.33
N LYS A 64 -3.88 14.56 5.48
CA LYS A 64 -2.77 15.52 5.56
C LYS A 64 -1.58 15.10 4.69
N SER A 65 -1.20 13.82 4.71
CA SER A 65 -0.10 13.29 3.90
C SER A 65 -0.47 13.26 2.42
N ALA A 66 -1.71 12.86 2.11
CA ALA A 66 -2.25 12.87 0.74
C ALA A 66 -2.23 14.29 0.15
N GLN A 67 -2.68 15.29 0.92
CA GLN A 67 -2.65 16.69 0.51
C GLN A 67 -1.22 17.16 0.26
N TYR A 68 -0.30 16.88 1.19
CA TYR A 68 1.12 17.24 1.01
C TYR A 68 1.71 16.63 -0.26
N MET A 69 1.46 15.34 -0.52
CA MET A 69 1.92 14.69 -1.76
C MET A 69 1.31 15.32 -3.02
N LYS A 70 0.03 15.71 -2.98
CA LYS A 70 -0.65 16.41 -4.08
C LYS A 70 -0.09 17.82 -4.30
N GLU A 71 0.35 18.51 -3.25
CA GLU A 71 1.06 19.80 -3.35
C GLU A 71 2.45 19.63 -4.01
N LEU A 72 3.16 18.55 -3.70
CA LEU A 72 4.44 18.21 -4.34
C LEU A 72 4.28 17.83 -5.82
N GLN A 73 3.24 17.07 -6.14
CA GLN A 73 2.95 16.60 -7.49
C GLN A 73 1.48 16.91 -7.85
N PRO A 74 1.18 18.09 -8.42
CA PRO A 74 -0.19 18.48 -8.73
C PRO A 74 -0.93 17.51 -9.68
N ALA A 75 -0.19 16.76 -10.51
CA ALA A 75 -0.75 15.74 -11.39
C ALA A 75 -1.07 14.41 -10.70
N LEU A 76 -0.69 14.22 -9.42
CA LEU A 76 -0.92 12.99 -8.67
C LEU A 76 -2.42 12.73 -8.51
N ASP A 77 -2.94 11.63 -9.03
CA ASP A 77 -4.35 11.29 -8.88
C ASP A 77 -4.59 10.61 -7.52
N VAL A 78 -5.39 11.22 -6.64
CA VAL A 78 -5.50 10.79 -5.23
C VAL A 78 -6.88 10.20 -4.97
N HIS A 79 -6.90 8.96 -4.47
CA HIS A 79 -8.10 8.20 -4.16
C HIS A 79 -8.07 7.71 -2.70
N GLU A 80 -9.14 8.04 -1.97
CA GLU A 80 -9.39 7.51 -0.63
C GLU A 80 -10.38 6.34 -0.75
N LEU A 81 -10.01 5.17 -0.21
CA LEU A 81 -10.84 3.98 -0.21
C LEU A 81 -11.59 3.86 1.12
N ALA A 82 -12.91 3.93 1.06
CA ALA A 82 -13.79 3.84 2.23
C ALA A 82 -13.67 2.49 2.96
N ASP A 83 -13.90 2.48 4.28
CA ASP A 83 -13.92 1.26 5.12
C ASP A 83 -12.62 0.42 5.00
N ALA A 84 -11.47 1.07 4.86
CA ALA A 84 -10.16 0.42 4.70
C ALA A 84 -9.05 1.04 5.57
N GLN A 85 -8.16 0.19 6.06
CA GLN A 85 -6.90 0.53 6.75
C GLN A 85 -5.73 0.55 5.76
N HIS A 86 -4.48 0.53 6.27
CA HIS A 86 -3.26 0.50 5.47
C HIS A 86 -3.21 -0.70 4.49
N HIS A 87 -3.71 -1.87 4.88
CA HIS A 87 -3.84 -3.03 4.00
C HIS A 87 -5.18 -3.02 3.25
N LEU A 88 -5.48 -1.91 2.58
CA LEU A 88 -6.75 -1.62 1.92
C LEU A 88 -7.23 -2.68 0.92
N PHE A 89 -6.30 -3.37 0.26
CA PHE A 89 -6.58 -4.48 -0.65
C PHE A 89 -7.03 -5.77 0.06
N LEU A 90 -6.78 -5.91 1.37
CA LEU A 90 -7.30 -7.00 2.20
C LEU A 90 -8.65 -6.64 2.82
N ASP A 91 -8.88 -5.37 3.18
CA ASP A 91 -10.13 -4.92 3.77
C ASP A 91 -11.26 -4.87 2.74
N GLN A 92 -10.99 -4.26 1.57
CA GLN A 92 -11.94 -4.05 0.49
C GLN A 92 -11.41 -4.57 -0.87
N PRO A 93 -11.18 -5.89 -1.02
CA PRO A 93 -10.49 -6.44 -2.19
C PRO A 93 -11.20 -6.13 -3.52
N LEU A 94 -12.53 -6.24 -3.56
CA LEU A 94 -13.30 -5.99 -4.79
C LEU A 94 -13.27 -4.50 -5.16
N ALA A 95 -13.52 -3.61 -4.21
CA ALA A 95 -13.51 -2.16 -4.44
C ALA A 95 -12.11 -1.67 -4.83
N PHE A 96 -11.06 -2.21 -4.20
CA PHE A 96 -9.68 -1.91 -4.58
C PHE A 96 -9.37 -2.34 -6.02
N MET A 97 -9.79 -3.55 -6.42
CA MET A 97 -9.60 -4.03 -7.80
C MET A 97 -10.36 -3.19 -8.83
N GLU A 98 -11.61 -2.81 -8.53
CA GLU A 98 -12.42 -1.95 -9.40
C GLU A 98 -11.77 -0.58 -9.58
N LEU A 99 -11.36 0.06 -8.48
CA LEU A 99 -10.68 1.35 -8.51
C LEU A 99 -9.35 1.28 -9.28
N LEU A 100 -8.50 0.30 -8.98
CA LEU A 100 -7.24 0.10 -9.69
C LEU A 100 -7.46 -0.13 -11.18
N SER A 101 -8.46 -0.94 -11.54
CA SER A 101 -8.79 -1.21 -12.95
C SER A 101 -9.27 0.06 -13.67
N SER A 102 -10.07 0.90 -13.01
CA SER A 102 -10.52 2.18 -13.55
C SER A 102 -9.34 3.11 -13.83
N ILE A 103 -8.47 3.31 -12.83
CA ILE A 103 -7.27 4.17 -12.95
C ILE A 103 -6.40 3.70 -14.13
N LEU A 104 -6.12 2.40 -14.21
CA LEU A 104 -5.29 1.84 -15.28
C LEU A 104 -5.96 1.88 -16.65
N ALA A 105 -7.29 1.82 -16.72
CA ALA A 105 -8.03 1.97 -17.98
C ALA A 105 -7.94 3.40 -18.52
N ASP A 106 -8.03 4.40 -17.65
CA ASP A 106 -7.84 5.82 -17.99
C ASP A 106 -6.39 6.16 -18.39
N TRP A 107 -5.47 5.23 -18.11
CA TRP A 107 -4.07 5.39 -18.49
C TRP A 107 -3.75 4.94 -19.90
N ARG A 108 -4.58 4.06 -20.48
CA ARG A 108 -4.45 3.59 -21.86
C ARG A 108 -4.75 4.69 -22.88
#